data_AF-A0A357ISC0-F1
#
_entry.id   AF-A0A357ISC0-F1
#
_cell.length_a   1.000
_cell.length_b   1.000
_cell.length_c   1.000
_cell.angle_alpha   90.00
_cell.angle_beta   90.00
_cell.angle_gamma   90.00
#
_symmetry.space_group_name_H-M   'P 1'
#
loop_
_entity.id
_entity.type
_entity.pdbx_description
1 polymer ?
#
loop_
_entity_poly.entity_id
_entity_poly.type
_entity_poly.pdbx_seq_one_letter_code
_entity_poly.pdbx_strand_id
1 'polypeptide(L)'
;MMPLKEKCMELILSSKDAFLRKGEPLPSKGEVEIEVKPGLSRFSFLGFGGAFTESAAHVFASLSPENQEKAIKACFSKEGLCYRYGRMSIGSCDFSLGEYDYVRNGDLSTFSLEHEEKEILPLLRRAKEEAGELTLCSSTWSPLAAWKDNASKCHGGKLLKAHYEDQASYVARYRKAMEKKGFPI
;
A
#
# COMPACT_ATOMS: atom_id res chain seq x y z
N MET A 1 -22.48 -34.89 -3.05
CA MET A 1 -21.64 -33.80 -3.57
C MET A 1 -22.41 -33.10 -4.67
N MET A 2 -22.83 -31.86 -4.48
CA MET A 2 -23.66 -31.15 -5.45
C MET A 2 -22.73 -30.51 -6.49
N PRO A 3 -22.84 -30.83 -7.79
CA PRO A 3 -21.99 -30.20 -8.80
C PRO A 3 -22.28 -28.69 -8.82
N LEU A 4 -21.24 -27.88 -8.74
CA LEU A 4 -21.31 -26.45 -8.97
C LEU A 4 -21.95 -26.23 -10.34
N LYS A 5 -23.15 -25.65 -10.39
CA LYS A 5 -23.76 -25.25 -11.66
C LYS A 5 -22.81 -24.26 -12.33
N GLU A 6 -22.45 -24.50 -13.59
CA GLU A 6 -21.51 -23.69 -14.39
C GLU A 6 -21.84 -22.18 -14.43
N LYS A 7 -23.06 -21.78 -14.06
CA LYS A 7 -23.49 -20.37 -13.98
C LYS A 7 -23.07 -19.62 -12.71
N CYS A 8 -22.34 -20.24 -11.77
CA CYS A 8 -21.97 -19.62 -10.49
C CYS A 8 -20.48 -19.31 -10.33
N MET A 9 -19.66 -19.49 -11.38
CA MET A 9 -18.21 -19.32 -11.31
C MET A 9 -17.72 -18.33 -12.37
N GLU A 10 -16.97 -17.32 -11.95
CA GLU A 10 -16.22 -16.45 -12.86
C GLU A 10 -14.73 -16.84 -12.78
N LEU A 11 -14.14 -17.14 -13.93
CA LEU A 11 -12.73 -17.52 -14.03
C LEU A 11 -11.93 -16.34 -14.60
N ILE A 12 -10.96 -15.85 -13.83
CA ILE A 12 -9.99 -14.84 -14.27
C ILE A 12 -8.65 -15.52 -14.52
N LEU A 13 -8.13 -15.38 -15.74
CA LEU A 13 -6.89 -16.02 -16.18
C LEU A 13 -5.84 -14.96 -16.54
N SER A 14 -4.59 -15.23 -16.17
CA SER A 14 -3.42 -14.49 -16.61
C SER A 14 -2.38 -15.47 -17.16
N SER A 15 -1.73 -15.10 -18.27
CA SER A 15 -0.64 -15.82 -18.91
C SER A 15 0.43 -14.83 -19.38
N LYS A 16 1.50 -15.34 -20.00
CA LYS A 16 2.58 -14.52 -20.55
C LYS A 16 2.09 -13.45 -21.54
N ASP A 17 1.06 -13.78 -22.32
CA ASP A 17 0.60 -12.96 -23.44
C ASP A 17 -0.78 -12.32 -23.20
N ALA A 18 -1.39 -12.57 -22.03
CA ALA A 18 -2.69 -12.02 -21.67
C ALA A 18 -2.79 -11.79 -20.16
N PHE A 19 -3.19 -10.59 -19.76
CA PHE A 19 -3.34 -10.23 -18.35
C PHE A 19 -4.82 -10.11 -17.97
N LEU A 20 -5.23 -10.81 -16.90
CA LEU A 20 -6.55 -10.71 -16.26
C LEU A 20 -7.74 -10.76 -17.22
N ARG A 21 -7.81 -11.78 -18.06
CA ARG A 21 -8.96 -12.01 -18.93
C ARG A 21 -9.97 -12.94 -18.27
N LYS A 22 -11.26 -12.67 -18.48
CA LYS A 22 -12.29 -13.67 -18.22
C LYS A 22 -12.07 -14.87 -19.13
N GLY A 23 -12.17 -16.07 -18.58
CA GLY A 23 -11.95 -17.32 -19.29
C GLY A 23 -13.05 -18.32 -19.03
N GLU A 24 -12.99 -19.41 -19.78
CA GLU A 24 -13.80 -20.61 -19.55
C GLU A 24 -12.91 -21.73 -19.01
N PRO A 25 -13.47 -22.68 -18.25
CA PRO A 25 -12.73 -23.87 -17.82
C PRO A 25 -12.08 -24.58 -19.02
N LEU A 26 -10.78 -24.86 -18.91
CA LEU A 26 -10.06 -25.59 -19.96
C LEU A 26 -10.39 -27.09 -19.86
N PRO A 27 -10.36 -27.84 -20.98
CA PRO A 27 -10.54 -29.29 -20.96
C PRO A 27 -9.51 -29.96 -20.05
N SER A 28 -9.95 -30.85 -19.16
CA SER A 28 -9.02 -31.54 -18.26
C SER A 28 -8.19 -32.58 -19.03
N LYS A 29 -6.92 -32.77 -18.63
CA LYS A 29 -6.05 -33.86 -19.11
C LYS A 29 -5.99 -35.06 -18.14
N GLY A 30 -6.88 -35.07 -17.15
CA GLY A 30 -6.94 -36.04 -16.04
C GLY A 30 -7.88 -35.56 -14.94
N GLU A 31 -8.07 -36.38 -13.91
CA GLU A 31 -8.94 -36.05 -12.77
C GLU A 31 -8.09 -35.69 -11.55
N VAL A 32 -8.27 -34.45 -11.06
CA VAL A 32 -7.74 -33.99 -9.77
C VAL A 32 -8.93 -33.42 -9.01
N GLU A 33 -9.16 -33.92 -7.81
CA GLU A 33 -10.25 -33.44 -6.95
C GLU A 33 -9.69 -32.49 -5.89
N ILE A 34 -10.28 -31.30 -5.81
CA ILE A 34 -9.99 -30.29 -4.79
C ILE A 34 -11.26 -30.06 -3.98
N GLU A 35 -11.22 -30.40 -2.70
CA GLU A 35 -12.34 -30.21 -1.78
C GLU A 35 -12.18 -28.87 -1.01
N VAL A 36 -13.20 -28.01 -1.09
CA VAL A 36 -13.28 -26.79 -0.26
C VAL A 36 -14.19 -27.08 0.94
N LYS A 37 -13.71 -26.79 2.16
CA LYS A 37 -14.45 -26.98 3.43
C LYS A 37 -14.80 -25.63 4.06
N PRO A 38 -15.95 -25.00 3.74
CA PRO A 38 -16.28 -23.65 4.20
C PRO A 38 -16.38 -23.49 5.73
N GLY A 39 -16.69 -24.57 6.46
CA GLY A 39 -16.80 -24.56 7.92
C GLY A 39 -15.47 -24.45 8.67
N LEU A 40 -14.32 -24.51 7.99
CA LEU A 40 -12.98 -24.46 8.59
C LEU A 40 -12.32 -23.10 8.31
N SER A 41 -12.78 -22.05 8.99
CA SER A 41 -12.11 -20.74 8.94
C SER A 41 -10.83 -20.74 9.78
N ARG A 42 -9.76 -20.12 9.26
CA ARG A 42 -8.46 -19.98 9.95
C ARG A 42 -8.10 -18.53 10.21
N PHE A 43 -8.17 -17.69 9.17
CA PHE A 43 -7.74 -16.30 9.20
C PHE A 43 -8.69 -15.40 8.42
N SER A 44 -8.82 -14.16 8.87
CA SER A 44 -9.50 -13.09 8.14
C SER A 44 -8.46 -12.27 7.36
N PHE A 45 -8.74 -11.96 6.10
CA PHE A 45 -7.91 -11.09 5.28
C PHE A 45 -8.40 -9.65 5.39
N LEU A 46 -7.47 -8.71 5.64
CA LEU A 46 -7.78 -7.27 5.64
C LEU A 46 -7.91 -6.70 4.22
N GLY A 47 -7.38 -7.41 3.23
CA GLY A 47 -7.40 -7.03 1.82
C GLY A 47 -6.08 -7.34 1.14
N PHE A 48 -6.02 -7.01 -0.14
CA PHE A 48 -4.84 -7.12 -0.98
C PHE A 48 -4.58 -5.78 -1.67
N GLY A 49 -3.32 -5.50 -1.99
CA GLY A 49 -2.97 -4.35 -2.80
C GLY A 49 -1.48 -4.05 -2.88
N GLY A 50 -1.15 -2.77 -3.04
CA GLY A 50 0.20 -2.29 -3.34
C GLY A 50 0.75 -1.28 -2.34
N ALA A 51 1.96 -0.80 -2.61
CA ALA A 51 2.59 0.25 -1.80
C ALA A 51 2.44 1.62 -2.47
N PHE A 52 2.12 2.64 -1.68
CA PHE A 52 2.13 4.04 -2.07
C PHE A 52 3.49 4.65 -1.71
N THR A 53 4.47 4.45 -2.59
CA THR A 53 5.79 5.06 -2.49
C THR A 53 5.83 6.39 -3.23
N GLU A 54 6.78 7.26 -2.90
CA GLU A 54 6.96 8.54 -3.60
C GLU A 54 7.33 8.31 -5.07
N SER A 55 8.17 7.32 -5.40
CA SER A 55 8.45 6.97 -6.79
C SER A 55 7.19 6.55 -7.55
N ALA A 56 6.30 5.75 -6.94
CA ALA A 56 5.05 5.35 -7.59
C ALA A 56 4.13 6.55 -7.84
N ALA A 57 4.05 7.46 -6.87
CA ALA A 57 3.25 8.68 -6.99
C ALA A 57 3.84 9.65 -8.03
N HIS A 58 5.17 9.79 -8.08
CA HIS A 58 5.86 10.60 -9.08
C HIS A 58 5.64 10.06 -10.50
N VAL A 59 5.79 8.75 -10.71
CA VAL A 59 5.50 8.11 -12.00
C VAL A 59 4.04 8.32 -12.39
N PHE A 60 3.11 8.10 -11.46
CA PHE A 60 1.68 8.36 -11.71
C PHE A 60 1.40 9.81 -12.11
N ALA A 61 1.98 10.78 -11.41
CA ALA A 61 1.81 12.20 -11.69
C ALA A 61 2.33 12.61 -13.08
N SER A 62 3.35 11.91 -13.60
CA SER A 62 3.89 12.15 -14.96
C SER A 62 3.05 11.57 -16.10
N LEU A 63 2.06 10.73 -15.80
CA LEU A 63 1.17 10.18 -16.81
C LEU A 63 0.18 11.23 -17.33
N SER A 64 -0.30 11.05 -18.56
CA SER A 64 -1.45 11.83 -19.06
C SER A 64 -2.70 11.57 -18.21
N PRO A 65 -3.67 12.51 -18.16
CA PRO A 65 -4.91 12.31 -17.40
C PRO A 65 -5.65 11.02 -17.77
N GLU A 66 -5.66 10.65 -19.06
CA GLU A 66 -6.25 9.40 -19.54
C GLU A 66 -5.54 8.16 -18.97
N ASN A 67 -4.21 8.17 -18.94
CA ASN A 67 -3.44 7.04 -18.42
C ASN A 67 -3.48 6.97 -16.89
N GLN A 68 -3.58 8.11 -16.20
CA GLN A 68 -3.86 8.13 -14.76
C GLN A 68 -5.19 7.44 -14.46
N GLU A 69 -6.23 7.75 -15.22
CA GLU A 69 -7.55 7.13 -15.04
C GLU A 69 -7.53 5.63 -15.31
N LYS A 70 -6.85 5.19 -16.39
CA LYS A 70 -6.65 3.76 -16.67
C LYS A 70 -5.93 3.05 -15.54
N ALA A 71 -4.86 3.65 -15.00
CA ALA A 71 -4.08 3.07 -13.91
C ALA A 71 -4.89 2.96 -12.60
N ILE A 72 -5.63 4.01 -12.22
CA ILE A 72 -6.48 4.00 -11.03
C ILE A 72 -7.56 2.92 -11.16
N LYS A 73 -8.28 2.88 -12.29
CA LYS A 73 -9.32 1.86 -12.51
C LYS A 73 -8.76 0.45 -12.52
N ALA A 74 -7.66 0.21 -13.24
CA ALA A 74 -7.03 -1.10 -13.29
C ALA A 74 -6.63 -1.63 -11.90
N CYS A 75 -6.20 -0.75 -10.99
CA CYS A 75 -5.79 -1.14 -9.65
C CYS A 75 -6.95 -1.20 -8.65
N PHE A 76 -7.84 -0.21 -8.63
CA PHE A 76 -8.76 0.04 -7.52
C PHE A 76 -10.24 -0.19 -7.86
N SER A 77 -10.64 -0.24 -9.13
CA SER A 77 -12.03 -0.50 -9.49
C SER A 77 -12.42 -1.95 -9.21
N LYS A 78 -13.73 -2.23 -9.14
CA LYS A 78 -14.26 -3.60 -8.95
C LYS A 78 -14.03 -4.48 -10.18
N GLU A 79 -13.92 -3.88 -11.35
CA GLU A 79 -13.66 -4.53 -12.63
C GLU A 79 -12.15 -4.73 -12.88
N GLY A 80 -11.30 -4.04 -12.12
CA GLY A 80 -9.85 -4.20 -12.10
C GLY A 80 -9.36 -5.19 -11.03
N LEU A 81 -8.20 -4.91 -10.46
CA LEU A 81 -7.59 -5.70 -9.38
C LEU A 81 -8.30 -5.57 -8.04
N CYS A 82 -9.21 -4.60 -7.88
CA CYS A 82 -9.97 -4.36 -6.67
C CYS A 82 -9.07 -4.25 -5.41
N TYR A 83 -7.99 -3.48 -5.50
CA TYR A 83 -7.10 -3.25 -4.35
C TYR A 83 -7.85 -2.52 -3.23
N ARG A 84 -7.76 -3.07 -2.02
CA ARG A 84 -8.42 -2.56 -0.80
C ARG A 84 -7.45 -2.44 0.38
N TYR A 85 -6.16 -2.72 0.15
CA TYR A 85 -5.10 -2.61 1.14
C TYR A 85 -3.91 -1.85 0.55
N GLY A 86 -3.37 -0.89 1.32
CA GLY A 86 -2.24 -0.06 0.91
C GLY A 86 -1.13 -0.05 1.96
N ARG A 87 0.13 -0.16 1.54
CA ARG A 87 1.29 0.08 2.41
C ARG A 87 1.89 1.46 2.16
N MET A 88 2.27 2.17 3.21
CA MET A 88 3.03 3.42 3.13
C MET A 88 4.31 3.36 3.98
N SER A 89 5.26 4.25 3.68
CA SER A 89 6.40 4.51 4.55
C SER A 89 6.12 5.72 5.45
N ILE A 90 6.62 5.66 6.69
CA ILE A 90 6.71 6.83 7.57
C ILE A 90 8.09 7.45 7.35
N GLY A 91 8.13 8.60 6.68
CA GLY A 91 9.35 9.20 6.12
C GLY A 91 9.77 8.53 4.81
N SER A 92 10.96 8.88 4.33
CA SER A 92 11.50 8.30 3.09
C SER A 92 11.77 6.80 3.19
N CYS A 93 11.68 6.12 2.05
CA CYS A 93 12.14 4.74 1.83
C CYS A 93 13.15 4.69 0.68
N ASP A 94 13.57 3.49 0.28
CA ASP A 94 14.40 3.27 -0.90
C ASP A 94 13.71 3.66 -2.23
N PHE A 95 12.38 3.70 -2.25
CA PHE A 95 11.55 4.24 -3.35
C PHE A 95 11.07 5.67 -3.09
N SER A 96 11.97 6.48 -2.54
CA SER A 96 11.82 7.93 -2.42
C SER A 96 12.76 8.67 -3.37
N LEU A 97 12.40 9.88 -3.78
CA LEU A 97 13.23 10.71 -4.65
C LEU A 97 14.45 11.27 -3.92
N GLY A 98 14.38 11.30 -2.59
CA GLY A 98 15.49 11.65 -1.70
C GLY A 98 15.20 11.24 -0.27
N GLU A 99 16.19 11.42 0.59
CA GLU A 99 16.03 11.24 2.03
C GLU A 99 15.19 12.39 2.61
N TYR A 100 14.16 12.06 3.38
CA TYR A 100 13.36 13.05 4.10
C TYR A 100 12.74 12.49 5.38
N ASP A 101 12.38 13.41 6.27
CA ASP A 101 11.64 13.19 7.50
C ASP A 101 10.66 14.34 7.73
N TYR A 102 9.72 14.15 8.65
CA TYR A 102 8.68 15.13 8.96
C TYR A 102 9.13 16.21 9.93
N VAL A 103 10.32 16.09 10.49
CA VAL A 103 10.84 17.03 11.49
C VAL A 103 12.26 17.46 11.13
N ARG A 104 12.60 18.70 11.45
CA ARG A 104 13.93 19.26 11.24
C ARG A 104 14.81 19.02 12.45
N ASN A 105 15.98 18.44 12.23
CA ASN A 105 17.02 18.23 13.26
C ASN A 105 16.52 17.52 14.54
N GLY A 106 15.51 16.65 14.43
CA GLY A 106 14.93 15.95 15.58
C GLY A 106 13.95 16.77 16.43
N ASP A 107 13.68 18.03 16.10
CA ASP A 107 12.71 18.84 16.82
C ASP A 107 11.28 18.47 16.41
N LEU A 108 10.61 17.68 17.26
CA LEU A 108 9.22 17.26 17.06
C LEU A 108 8.24 18.43 16.88
N SER A 109 8.54 19.64 17.39
CA SER A 109 7.69 20.82 17.21
C SER A 109 7.55 21.24 15.75
N THR A 110 8.52 20.88 14.91
CA THR A 110 8.57 21.21 13.48
C THR A 110 7.81 20.21 12.59
N PHE A 111 7.10 19.25 13.19
CA PHE A 111 6.41 18.19 12.46
C PHE A 111 5.49 18.70 11.34
N SER A 112 5.71 18.25 10.10
CA SER A 112 4.88 18.59 8.93
C SER A 112 4.75 17.42 7.95
N LEU A 113 3.56 17.26 7.37
CA LEU A 113 3.27 16.35 6.24
C LEU A 113 3.18 17.09 4.90
N GLU A 114 3.86 18.23 4.77
CA GLU A 114 3.86 19.02 3.54
C GLU A 114 4.44 18.22 2.35
N HIS A 115 5.45 17.39 2.60
CA HIS A 115 6.04 16.51 1.59
C HIS A 115 5.02 15.50 1.07
N GLU A 116 4.30 14.81 1.96
CA GLU A 116 3.22 13.87 1.61
C GLU A 116 2.12 14.56 0.81
N GLU A 117 1.71 15.75 1.23
CA GLU A 117 0.66 16.51 0.56
C GLU A 117 0.99 16.83 -0.89
N LYS A 118 2.27 17.12 -1.15
CA LYS A 118 2.75 17.43 -2.48
C LYS A 118 2.95 16.19 -3.33
N GLU A 119 3.59 15.16 -2.78
CA GLU A 119 4.12 14.06 -3.59
C GLU A 119 3.23 12.81 -3.57
N ILE A 120 2.68 12.40 -2.42
CA ILE A 120 2.07 11.05 -2.25
C ILE A 120 0.54 11.10 -2.13
N LEU A 121 0.01 12.05 -1.36
CA LEU A 121 -1.42 12.14 -1.08
C LEU A 121 -2.29 12.41 -2.32
N PRO A 122 -1.84 13.07 -3.40
CA PRO A 122 -2.63 13.16 -4.62
C PRO A 122 -2.98 11.78 -5.22
N LEU A 123 -2.03 10.85 -5.27
CA LEU A 123 -2.27 9.47 -5.70
C LEU A 123 -3.20 8.74 -4.71
N LEU A 124 -2.93 8.88 -3.40
CA LEU A 124 -3.72 8.19 -2.37
C LEU A 124 -5.19 8.64 -2.38
N ARG A 125 -5.47 9.93 -2.62
CA ARG A 125 -6.83 10.46 -2.78
C ARG A 125 -7.56 9.80 -3.94
N ARG A 126 -6.94 9.78 -5.13
CA ARG A 126 -7.50 9.13 -6.31
C ARG A 126 -7.78 7.65 -6.10
N ALA A 127 -6.85 6.95 -5.44
CA ALA A 127 -7.02 5.54 -5.10
C ALA A 127 -8.18 5.30 -4.13
N LYS A 128 -8.30 6.13 -3.08
CA LYS A 128 -9.39 6.03 -2.10
C LYS A 128 -10.75 6.33 -2.73
N GLU A 129 -10.83 7.34 -3.58
CA GLU A 129 -12.05 7.69 -4.31
C GLU A 129 -12.57 6.53 -5.16
N GLU A 130 -11.68 5.85 -5.89
CA GLU A 130 -12.04 4.69 -6.71
C GLU A 130 -12.34 3.43 -5.87
N ALA A 131 -11.56 3.19 -4.82
CA ALA A 131 -11.71 1.99 -3.98
C ALA A 131 -12.96 2.05 -3.07
N GLY A 132 -13.37 3.26 -2.66
CA GLY A 132 -14.39 3.50 -1.64
C GLY A 132 -13.87 3.24 -0.22
N GLU A 133 -13.51 1.98 0.07
CA GLU A 133 -12.85 1.57 1.30
C GLU A 133 -11.40 1.17 1.00
N LEU A 134 -10.44 1.74 1.73
CA LEU A 134 -9.02 1.45 1.58
C LEU A 134 -8.38 1.36 2.97
N THR A 135 -7.95 0.15 3.34
CA THR A 135 -7.20 -0.09 4.58
C THR A 135 -5.73 0.27 4.34
N LEU A 136 -5.13 1.01 5.27
CA LEU A 136 -3.73 1.43 5.17
C LEU A 136 -2.90 0.85 6.31
N CYS A 137 -1.64 0.54 6.01
CA CYS A 137 -0.64 0.15 6.98
C CYS A 137 0.65 0.91 6.69
N SER A 138 1.30 1.43 7.73
CA SER A 138 2.52 2.21 7.58
C SER A 138 3.64 1.67 8.45
N SER A 139 4.85 1.77 7.93
CA SER A 139 6.07 1.36 8.64
C SER A 139 7.17 2.39 8.44
N THR A 140 7.90 2.70 9.51
CA THR A 140 9.13 3.50 9.42
C THR A 140 10.23 2.68 8.76
N TRP A 141 10.87 3.22 7.71
CA TRP A 141 12.02 2.58 7.07
C TRP A 141 13.30 2.72 7.91
N SER A 142 13.55 3.94 8.40
CA SER A 142 14.58 4.23 9.38
C SER A 142 14.15 5.40 10.29
N PRO A 143 14.49 5.37 11.59
CA PRO A 143 14.47 6.56 12.43
C PRO A 143 15.32 7.70 11.83
N LEU A 144 15.15 8.90 12.38
CA LEU A 144 15.98 10.05 12.06
C LEU A 144 17.47 9.75 12.30
N ALA A 145 18.32 10.28 11.42
CA ALA A 145 19.76 10.15 11.55
C ALA A 145 20.27 10.61 12.93
N ALA A 146 19.77 11.75 13.42
CA ALA A 146 20.14 12.32 14.72
C ALA A 146 19.79 11.42 15.93
N TRP A 147 18.91 10.42 15.75
CA TRP A 147 18.48 9.52 16.82
C TRP A 147 19.18 8.15 16.79
N LYS A 148 20.11 7.96 15.86
CA LYS A 148 20.80 6.68 15.63
C LYS A 148 22.26 6.77 16.05
N ASP A 149 22.80 5.64 16.49
CA ASP A 149 24.18 5.47 16.92
C ASP A 149 25.23 5.78 15.82
N ASN A 150 24.85 5.61 14.56
CA ASN A 150 25.69 5.86 13.39
C ASN A 150 25.43 7.22 12.72
N ALA A 151 24.56 8.06 13.28
CA ALA A 151 24.17 9.35 12.72
C ALA A 151 23.75 9.30 11.22
N SER A 152 23.23 8.17 10.76
CA SER A 152 22.86 7.97 9.34
C SER A 152 21.43 7.45 9.24
N LYS A 153 20.62 8.04 8.36
CA LYS A 153 19.29 7.49 8.03
C LYS A 153 19.44 6.18 7.26
N CYS A 154 20.44 6.12 6.38
CA CYS A 154 20.82 4.93 5.62
C CYS A 154 21.86 4.08 6.37
N HIS A 155 22.28 2.95 5.78
CA HIS A 155 23.40 2.13 6.24
C HIS A 155 23.23 1.43 7.62
N GLY A 156 22.02 1.05 8.00
CA GLY A 156 21.76 0.30 9.23
C GLY A 156 21.86 1.17 10.48
N GLY A 157 22.53 0.71 11.53
CA GLY A 157 22.56 1.37 12.85
C GLY A 157 21.35 1.04 13.72
N LYS A 158 21.33 1.57 14.95
CA LYS A 158 20.30 1.31 15.95
C LYS A 158 19.76 2.61 16.53
N LEU A 159 18.45 2.62 16.82
CA LEU A 159 17.83 3.69 17.58
C LEU A 159 18.46 3.75 18.97
N LEU A 160 18.95 4.92 19.37
CA LEU A 160 19.47 5.16 20.71
C LEU A 160 18.33 5.11 21.72
N LYS A 161 18.55 4.46 22.87
CA LYS A 161 17.53 4.31 23.93
C LYS A 161 16.95 5.66 24.38
N ALA A 162 17.77 6.71 24.38
CA ALA A 162 17.36 8.06 24.73
C ALA A 162 16.24 8.62 23.82
N HIS A 163 16.10 8.09 22.61
CA HIS A 163 15.14 8.56 21.60
C HIS A 163 13.97 7.58 21.36
N TYR A 164 13.73 6.64 22.27
CA TYR A 164 12.60 5.71 22.14
C TYR A 164 11.27 6.45 22.24
N GLU A 165 11.15 7.38 23.19
CA GLU A 165 9.95 8.21 23.35
C GLU A 165 9.77 9.20 22.19
N ASP A 166 10.88 9.74 21.67
CA ASP A 166 10.86 10.62 20.51
C ASP A 166 10.36 9.88 19.25
N GLN A 167 10.87 8.67 19.01
CA GLN A 167 10.42 7.83 17.90
C GLN A 167 8.95 7.44 18.04
N ALA A 168 8.51 7.07 19.24
CA ALA A 168 7.09 6.77 19.50
C ALA A 168 6.20 8.00 19.25
N SER A 169 6.65 9.18 19.70
CA SER A 169 5.95 10.45 19.49
C SER A 169 5.90 10.84 18.02
N TYR A 170 6.97 10.60 17.26
CA TYR A 170 7.05 10.84 15.82
C TYR A 170 6.02 9.99 15.06
N VAL A 171 5.98 8.68 15.33
CA VAL A 171 5.00 7.75 14.73
C VAL A 171 3.57 8.13 15.11
N ALA A 172 3.32 8.49 16.38
CA ALA A 172 2.01 8.92 16.84
C ALA A 172 1.53 10.22 16.18
N ARG A 173 2.43 11.19 15.95
CA ARG A 173 2.13 12.43 15.21
C ARG A 173 1.78 12.14 13.76
N TYR A 174 2.54 11.27 13.08
CA TYR A 174 2.22 10.80 11.73
C TYR A 174 0.83 10.19 11.65
N ARG A 175 0.53 9.20 12.50
CA ARG A 175 -0.79 8.55 12.55
C ARG A 175 -1.92 9.57 12.70
N LYS A 176 -1.83 10.46 13.70
CA LYS A 176 -2.85 11.49 13.95
C LYS A 176 -3.00 12.47 12.78
N ALA A 177 -1.89 12.83 12.14
CA ALA A 177 -1.90 13.75 11.02
C ALA A 177 -2.53 13.12 9.76
N MET A 178 -2.24 11.85 9.47
CA MET A 178 -2.87 11.10 8.39
C MET A 178 -4.37 10.89 8.64
N GLU A 179 -4.77 10.56 9.88
CA GLU A 179 -6.17 10.45 10.29
C GLU A 179 -6.93 11.77 10.06
N LYS A 180 -6.37 12.92 10.45
CA LYS A 180 -6.94 14.25 10.17
C LYS A 180 -7.10 14.55 8.69
N LYS A 181 -6.26 13.97 7.83
CA LYS A 181 -6.33 14.10 6.37
C LYS A 181 -7.31 13.11 5.73
N GLY A 182 -7.99 12.29 6.54
CA GLY A 182 -8.95 11.29 6.08
C GLY A 182 -8.33 9.94 5.72
N PHE A 183 -7.09 9.68 6.14
CA PHE A 183 -6.37 8.43 5.88
C PHE A 183 -6.00 7.76 7.21
N PRO A 184 -6.96 7.11 7.90
CA PRO A 184 -6.66 6.41 9.14
C PRO A 184 -5.71 5.23 8.90
N ILE A 185 -4.80 5.01 9.86
CA ILE A 185 -3.75 3.99 9.88
C ILE A 185 -3.74 3.31 11.25
#